data_AF-A0A2V9IYD1-F1
#
_entry.id   AF-A0A2V9IYD1-F1
#
_cell.length_a   1.000
_cell.length_b   1.000
_cell.length_c   1.000
_cell.angle_alpha   90.00
_cell.angle_beta   90.00
_cell.angle_gamma   90.00
#
_symmetry.space_group_name_H-M   'P 1'
#
loop_
_entity.id
_entity.type
_entity.pdbx_description
1 polymer ?
#
loop_
_entity_poly.entity_id
_entity_poly.type
_entity_poly.pdbx_seq_one_letter_code
_entity_poly.pdbx_strand_id
1 'polypeptide(L)'
;GRVITHLDAHDPITGKKEWSHESRYALLASILSTGGSLVFTGDPEGIFFALDARSGTKLWSFNTGAGHRGSPITYAVNGKQYIATPSGGGGAVYDGLTEVWPEAKDFVAGATLFVFTLP
;
A
#
# COMPACT_ATOMS: atom_id res chain seq x y z
N GLY A 1 11.85 -12.50 -17.99
CA GLY A 1 12.12 -11.11 -17.55
C GLY A 1 11.53 -10.90 -16.18
N ARG A 2 12.03 -9.94 -15.39
CA ARG A 2 11.45 -9.64 -14.07
C ARG A 2 10.10 -8.95 -14.26
N VAL A 3 9.02 -9.54 -13.76
CA VAL A 3 7.72 -8.86 -13.70
C VAL A 3 7.83 -7.75 -12.66
N ILE A 4 7.54 -6.52 -13.09
CA ILE A 4 7.40 -5.36 -12.21
C ILE A 4 5.95 -4.89 -12.28
N THR A 5 5.47 -4.37 -11.17
CA THR A 5 4.12 -3.78 -11.07
C THR A 5 4.25 -2.30 -10.75
N HIS A 6 3.16 -1.57 -10.81
CA HIS A 6 3.18 -0.14 -10.58
C HIS A 6 1.86 0.35 -10.00
N LEU A 7 1.95 1.45 -9.27
CA LEU A 7 0.84 2.32 -8.90
C LEU A 7 0.97 3.62 -9.70
N ASP A 8 -0.04 3.97 -10.48
CA ASP A 8 -0.02 5.16 -11.33
C ASP A 8 -1.01 6.21 -10.85
N ALA A 9 -0.67 7.48 -11.09
CA ALA A 9 -1.63 8.58 -11.06
C ALA A 9 -1.91 9.04 -12.49
N HIS A 10 -3.20 9.20 -12.80
CA HIS A 10 -3.66 9.67 -14.11
C HIS A 10 -4.54 10.90 -13.94
N ASP A 11 -4.40 11.85 -14.87
CA ASP A 11 -5.39 12.89 -15.08
C ASP A 11 -6.69 12.24 -15.58
N PRO A 12 -7.82 12.39 -14.86
CA PRO A 12 -9.07 11.73 -15.23
C PRO A 12 -9.73 12.32 -16.48
N ILE A 13 -9.34 13.53 -16.91
CA ILE A 13 -9.88 14.19 -18.10
C ILE A 13 -9.08 13.79 -19.34
N THR A 14 -7.75 13.87 -19.25
CA THR A 14 -6.88 13.63 -20.41
C THR A 14 -6.38 12.19 -20.52
N GLY A 15 -6.47 11.42 -19.45
CA GLY A 15 -5.87 10.08 -19.33
C GLY A 15 -4.35 10.08 -19.18
N LYS A 16 -3.72 11.27 -19.20
CA LYS A 16 -2.27 11.42 -19.09
C LYS A 16 -1.79 10.82 -17.76
N LYS A 17 -0.80 9.94 -17.83
CA LYS A 17 -0.09 9.46 -16.64
C LYS A 17 0.81 10.57 -16.11
N GLU A 18 0.55 11.02 -14.88
CA GLU A 18 1.36 12.06 -14.22
C GLU A 18 2.60 11.46 -13.58
N TRP A 19 2.47 10.30 -12.93
CA TRP A 19 3.59 9.56 -12.36
C TRP A 19 3.29 8.07 -12.23
N SER A 20 4.33 7.29 -11.99
CA SER A 20 4.30 5.84 -11.78
C SER A 20 5.24 5.49 -10.62
N HIS A 21 4.72 4.81 -9.60
CA HIS A 21 5.50 4.23 -8.51
C HIS A 21 5.69 2.74 -8.77
N GLU A 22 6.91 2.32 -9.08
CA GLU A 22 7.21 0.91 -9.32
C GLU A 22 7.24 0.10 -8.02
N SER A 23 6.70 -1.12 -8.09
CA SER A 23 6.75 -2.11 -7.02
C SER A 23 7.17 -3.46 -7.58
N ARG A 24 8.02 -4.17 -6.83
CA ARG A 24 8.47 -5.53 -7.19
C ARG A 24 7.30 -6.51 -7.28
N TYR A 25 6.39 -6.42 -6.32
CA TYR A 25 5.23 -7.31 -6.19
C TYR A 25 3.94 -6.54 -6.43
N ALA A 26 2.91 -7.24 -6.89
CA ALA A 26 1.59 -6.65 -7.06
C ALA A 26 1.10 -6.00 -5.76
N LEU A 27 0.76 -4.72 -5.85
CA LEU A 27 0.14 -3.99 -4.74
C LEU A 27 -1.34 -4.39 -4.69
N LEU A 28 -1.67 -5.26 -3.74
CA LEU A 28 -3.02 -5.81 -3.58
C LEU A 28 -3.87 -5.01 -2.57
N ALA A 29 -3.25 -4.14 -1.78
CA ALA A 29 -3.95 -3.26 -0.85
C ALA A 29 -4.66 -2.12 -1.57
N SER A 30 -5.76 -1.63 -0.97
CA SER A 30 -6.41 -0.42 -1.48
C SER A 30 -5.54 0.82 -1.22
N ILE A 31 -5.86 1.90 -1.92
CA ILE A 31 -5.12 3.16 -1.86
C ILE A 31 -5.97 4.20 -1.11
N LEU A 32 -5.35 4.95 -0.19
CA LEU A 32 -5.97 6.06 0.55
C LEU A 32 -5.29 7.37 0.17
N SER A 33 -6.00 8.26 -0.52
CA SER A 33 -5.58 9.64 -0.75
C SER A 33 -6.11 10.57 0.34
N THR A 34 -5.34 11.61 0.68
CA THR A 34 -5.70 12.57 1.74
C THR A 34 -5.61 14.01 1.25
N GLY A 35 -6.33 14.92 1.92
CA GLY A 35 -6.21 16.37 1.67
C GLY A 35 -4.83 16.95 1.99
N GLY A 36 -3.99 16.22 2.74
CA GLY A 36 -2.62 16.59 3.06
C GLY A 36 -1.60 16.29 1.96
N SER A 37 -2.04 15.99 0.73
CA SER A 37 -1.17 15.61 -0.41
C SER A 37 -0.37 14.32 -0.19
N LEU A 38 -0.93 13.37 0.56
CA LEU A 38 -0.35 12.04 0.76
C LEU A 38 -1.26 10.93 0.20
N VAL A 39 -0.63 9.89 -0.33
CA VAL A 39 -1.24 8.65 -0.79
C VAL A 39 -0.67 7.48 0.02
N PHE A 40 -1.51 6.70 0.70
CA PHE A 40 -1.11 5.56 1.50
C PHE A 40 -1.54 4.24 0.87
N THR A 41 -0.67 3.23 0.92
CA THR A 41 -0.97 1.83 0.59
C THR A 41 0.09 0.93 1.22
N GLY A 42 0.01 -0.38 1.00
CA GLY A 42 1.03 -1.32 1.47
C GLY A 42 1.32 -2.41 0.46
N ASP A 43 2.49 -3.04 0.62
CA ASP A 43 2.94 -4.11 -0.24
C ASP A 43 2.77 -5.51 0.41
N PRO A 44 2.92 -6.59 -0.39
CA PRO A 44 2.88 -7.96 0.13
C PRO A 44 3.99 -8.33 1.12
N GLU A 45 5.08 -7.57 1.19
CA GLU A 45 6.20 -7.78 2.13
C GLU A 45 5.93 -7.16 3.51
N GLY A 46 4.80 -6.48 3.67
CA GLY A 46 4.35 -5.90 4.93
C GLY A 46 4.79 -4.45 5.13
N ILE A 47 5.33 -3.81 4.10
CA ILE A 47 5.64 -2.39 4.16
C ILE A 47 4.35 -1.60 3.91
N PHE A 48 3.88 -0.88 4.92
CA PHE A 48 2.91 0.20 4.76
C PHE A 48 3.64 1.50 4.48
N PHE A 49 3.24 2.27 3.48
CA PHE A 49 3.99 3.45 3.05
C PHE A 49 3.10 4.59 2.60
N ALA A 50 3.68 5.80 2.64
CA ALA A 50 3.09 7.02 2.15
C ALA A 50 3.92 7.58 0.99
N LEU A 51 3.23 7.95 -0.08
CA LEU A 51 3.78 8.64 -1.24
C LEU A 51 3.33 10.11 -1.24
N ASP A 52 4.19 10.98 -1.75
CA ASP A 52 3.79 12.31 -2.19
C ASP A 52 2.79 12.20 -3.35
N ALA A 53 1.61 12.80 -3.19
CA ALA A 53 0.52 12.63 -4.16
C ALA A 53 0.82 13.24 -5.54
N ARG A 54 1.77 14.17 -5.64
CA ARG A 54 2.09 14.90 -6.88
C ARG A 54 3.18 14.23 -7.69
N SER A 55 4.08 13.51 -7.04
CA SER A 55 5.27 12.91 -7.67
C SER A 55 5.35 11.40 -7.58
N GLY A 56 4.58 10.76 -6.69
CA GLY A 56 4.69 9.32 -6.41
C GLY A 56 5.94 8.95 -5.60
N THR A 57 6.69 9.94 -5.10
CA THR A 57 7.89 9.73 -4.28
C THR A 57 7.52 9.18 -2.92
N LYS A 58 8.17 8.10 -2.49
CA LYS A 58 7.97 7.54 -1.15
C LYS A 58 8.54 8.48 -0.09
N LEU A 59 7.69 8.96 0.82
CA LEU A 59 8.07 9.90 1.88
C LEU A 59 8.20 9.22 3.25
N TRP A 60 7.49 8.12 3.45
CA TRP A 60 7.47 7.41 4.72
C TRP A 60 7.12 5.94 4.50
N SER A 61 7.61 5.07 5.39
CA SER A 61 7.21 3.67 5.44
C SER A 61 7.40 3.07 6.84
N PHE A 62 6.62 2.03 7.13
CA PHE A 62 6.74 1.20 8.31
C PHE A 62 6.46 -0.27 7.97
N ASN A 63 7.29 -1.19 8.47
CA ASN A 63 7.07 -2.61 8.28
C ASN A 63 6.12 -3.14 9.38
N THR A 64 4.91 -3.56 8.99
CA THR A 64 3.88 -4.11 9.87
C THR A 64 4.06 -5.60 10.16
N GLY A 65 5.02 -6.25 9.50
CA GLY A 65 5.41 -7.65 9.70
C GLY A 65 4.67 -8.65 8.82
N ALA A 66 3.48 -8.32 8.30
CA ALA A 66 2.70 -9.17 7.40
C ALA A 66 2.15 -8.36 6.21
N GLY A 67 1.95 -9.03 5.08
CA GLY A 67 1.56 -8.38 3.83
C GLY A 67 0.25 -7.60 3.89
N HIS A 68 0.12 -6.57 3.03
CA HIS A 68 -1.09 -5.76 2.95
C HIS A 68 -1.99 -6.16 1.78
N ARG A 69 -3.26 -6.43 2.09
CA ARG A 69 -4.34 -6.67 1.11
C ARG A 69 -5.60 -5.84 1.39
N GLY A 70 -5.83 -5.43 2.64
CA GLY A 70 -7.03 -4.69 3.00
C GLY A 70 -6.95 -3.19 2.64
N SER A 71 -7.98 -2.46 3.08
CA SER A 71 -8.11 -1.04 2.77
C SER A 71 -7.67 -0.18 3.96
N PRO A 72 -6.67 0.72 3.80
CA PRO A 72 -6.39 1.73 4.81
C PRO A 72 -7.53 2.77 4.86
N ILE A 73 -7.80 3.30 6.06
CA ILE A 73 -8.75 4.39 6.28
C ILE A 73 -8.11 5.52 7.10
N THR A 74 -8.73 6.69 7.08
CA THR A 74 -8.40 7.78 8.01
C THR A 74 -9.63 8.26 8.75
N TYR A 75 -9.44 8.70 10.00
CA TYR A 75 -10.47 9.30 10.85
C TYR A 75 -9.82 10.28 11.84
N ALA A 76 -10.64 11.05 12.57
CA ALA A 76 -10.15 11.96 13.60
C ALA A 76 -10.89 11.76 14.92
N VAL A 77 -10.17 11.88 16.03
CA VAL A 77 -10.70 11.85 17.41
C VAL A 77 -10.10 13.02 18.16
N ASN A 78 -10.95 13.87 18.75
CA ASN A 78 -10.52 15.06 19.51
C ASN A 78 -9.53 15.95 18.74
N GLY A 79 -9.74 16.14 17.44
CA GLY A 79 -8.89 16.94 16.58
C GLY A 79 -7.58 16.28 16.12
N LYS A 80 -7.29 15.05 16.56
CA LYS A 80 -6.10 14.28 16.13
C LYS A 80 -6.47 13.30 15.02
N GLN A 81 -5.74 13.32 13.92
CA GLN A 81 -5.94 12.42 12.78
C GLN A 81 -5.22 11.09 13.00
N TYR A 82 -5.88 10.00 12.58
CA TYR A 82 -5.38 8.64 12.62
C TYR A 82 -5.46 8.01 11.23
N ILE A 83 -4.50 7.13 10.93
CA ILE A 83 -4.51 6.24 9.77
C ILE A 83 -4.58 4.82 10.29
N ALA A 84 -5.57 4.03 9.88
CA ALA A 84 -5.70 2.64 10.28
C ALA A 84 -5.60 1.71 9.06
N THR A 85 -4.89 0.60 9.19
CA THR A 85 -4.70 -0.36 8.11
C THR A 85 -4.63 -1.79 8.67
N PRO A 86 -5.35 -2.76 8.07
CA PRO A 86 -5.13 -4.16 8.36
C PRO A 86 -3.81 -4.64 7.73
N SER A 87 -3.03 -5.38 8.52
CA SER A 87 -1.84 -6.13 8.12
C SER A 87 -2.15 -7.62 8.23
N GLY A 88 -2.02 -8.32 7.12
CA GLY A 88 -2.44 -9.70 6.98
C GLY A 88 -2.62 -10.08 5.52
N GLY A 89 -1.68 -10.88 5.02
CA GLY A 89 -1.75 -11.52 3.71
C GLY A 89 -2.63 -12.76 3.77
N GLY A 90 -3.34 -13.03 2.67
CA GLY A 90 -4.12 -14.27 2.53
C GLY A 90 -5.26 -14.17 1.53
N GLY A 91 -5.77 -15.33 1.12
CA GLY A 91 -6.89 -15.53 0.20
C GLY A 91 -6.43 -15.59 -1.26
N ALA A 92 -7.30 -16.13 -2.13
CA ALA A 92 -6.92 -16.65 -3.45
C ALA A 92 -5.98 -15.78 -4.31
N VAL A 93 -6.18 -14.46 -4.35
CA VAL A 93 -5.32 -13.55 -5.15
C VAL A 93 -3.93 -13.39 -4.52
N TYR A 94 -3.86 -13.32 -3.19
CA TYR A 94 -2.58 -13.24 -2.47
C TYR A 94 -1.83 -14.57 -2.58
N ASP A 95 -2.54 -15.70 -2.44
CA ASP A 95 -1.97 -17.03 -2.60
C ASP A 95 -1.45 -17.26 -4.02
N GLY A 96 -2.12 -16.69 -5.03
CA GLY A 96 -1.68 -16.72 -6.43
C GLY A 96 -0.39 -15.93 -6.72
N LEU A 97 0.14 -15.13 -5.78
CA LEU A 97 1.43 -14.45 -5.97
C LEU A 97 2.56 -15.45 -6.21
N THR A 98 2.48 -16.67 -5.66
CA THR A 98 3.52 -17.70 -5.82
C THR A 98 3.67 -18.22 -7.25
N GLU A 99 2.63 -18.08 -8.08
CA GLU A 99 2.68 -18.47 -9.49
C GLU A 99 3.59 -17.54 -10.32
N VAL A 100 3.71 -16.27 -9.90
CA VAL A 100 4.54 -15.26 -10.56
C VAL A 100 5.87 -15.05 -9.82
N TRP A 101 5.81 -15.07 -8.49
CA TRP A 101 6.93 -14.87 -7.58
C TRP A 101 7.00 -16.04 -6.58
N PRO A 102 7.68 -17.15 -6.92
CA PRO A 102 7.74 -18.34 -6.05
C PRO A 102 8.26 -18.06 -4.63
N GLU A 103 9.07 -17.01 -4.44
CA GLU A 103 9.54 -16.56 -3.14
C GLU A 103 8.44 -16.00 -2.23
N ALA A 104 7.27 -15.61 -2.78
CA ALA A 104 6.15 -15.09 -2.01
C ALA A 104 5.55 -16.12 -1.03
N LYS A 105 5.86 -17.40 -1.19
CA LYS A 105 5.49 -18.47 -0.24
C LYS A 105 6.06 -18.24 1.16
N ASP A 106 7.16 -17.47 1.25
CA ASP A 106 7.87 -17.17 2.49
C ASP A 106 7.32 -15.88 3.15
N PHE A 107 6.34 -15.22 2.53
CA PHE A 107 5.71 -14.05 3.12
C PHE A 107 4.91 -14.41 4.37
N VAL A 108 5.03 -13.55 5.37
CA VAL A 108 4.45 -13.77 6.70
C VAL A 108 2.94 -13.56 6.63
N ALA A 109 2.19 -14.59 7.04
CA ALA A 109 0.77 -14.46 7.32
C ALA A 109 0.54 -13.65 8.62
N GLY A 110 -0.58 -12.95 8.69
CA GLY A 110 -0.91 -12.13 9.87
C GLY A 110 -2.37 -11.70 9.87
N ALA A 111 -2.82 -11.15 11.00
CA ALA A 111 -4.16 -10.60 11.15
C ALA A 111 -4.15 -9.53 12.26
N THR A 112 -3.52 -8.39 11.99
CA THR A 112 -3.33 -7.31 12.95
C THR A 112 -3.82 -5.99 12.38
N LEU A 113 -4.49 -5.17 13.21
CA LEU A 113 -4.82 -3.79 12.87
C LEU A 113 -3.71 -2.85 13.38
N PHE A 114 -3.14 -2.05 12.49
CA PHE A 114 -2.20 -0.99 12.85
C PHE A 114 -2.89 0.37 12.79
N VAL A 115 -2.61 1.24 13.76
CA VAL A 115 -3.10 2.62 13.80
C VAL A 115 -1.92 3.57 14.01
N PHE A 116 -1.78 4.53 13.10
CA PHE A 116 -0.71 5.52 13.08
C PHE A 116 -1.26 6.92 13.34
N THR A 117 -0.46 7.74 14.01
CA THR A 117 -0.74 9.17 14.22
C THR A 117 0.58 9.91 14.45
N LEU A 118 0.59 11.22 14.25
CA LEU A 118 1.73 12.06 14.61
C LEU A 118 1.87 12.12 16.15
N PRO A 119 3.09 12.37 16.69
CA PRO A 119 3.30 12.58 18.12
C PRO A 119 2.31 13.59 18.73
#